data_AF-A0AAE7J897-F1
#
_entry.id   AF-A0AAE7J897-F1
#
_cell.length_a   1.000
_cell.length_b   1.000
_cell.length_c   1.000
_cell.angle_alpha   90.00
_cell.angle_beta   90.00
_cell.angle_gamma   90.00
#
_symmetry.space_group_name_H-M   'P 1'
#
loop_
_entity.id
_entity.type
_entity.pdbx_description
1 polymer ?
#
loop_
_entity_poly.entity_id
_entity_poly.type
_entity_poly.pdbx_seq_one_letter_code
_entity_poly.pdbx_strand_id
1 'polypeptide(L)'
;MPARPILYSFRRCPYAIRARLALVAAGLKPGPDLELREVALKAKPPELVEASAKATVPVLVLSQGEVIEESLAIMHWSLALADPGGWLAGWGTSDRATIEALIHENDGPFKHHLDRFKYPDRYPGAGCNPDRQEAHRQEALAILRRWNERLAAAGWLLGPRPSLADWALMPFVRQFRLADPERFDAAQELEPLQNWLARWLQGPELAAVMAAPWAERSPWRSPSWLYHLALRPEWNAARPEGRYRRSTRGQSLEEVGFIHLSAAHQLEATARRFYADLPAGEVLALCIDRQRLISAGLEVRWEPVPGSGELFPHLYGPLPLEAVLLAQPFLR
;
A
#
# COMPACT_ATOMS: atom_id res chain seq x y z
N MET A 1 -6.47 23.53 14.21
CA MET A 1 -5.24 22.75 14.45
C MET A 1 -4.36 22.85 13.22
N PRO A 2 -3.02 22.93 13.34
CA PRO A 2 -2.15 22.86 12.18
C PRO A 2 -2.44 21.57 11.39
N ALA A 3 -2.36 21.63 10.06
CA ALA A 3 -2.53 20.45 9.23
C ALA A 3 -1.49 19.40 9.64
N ARG A 4 -1.90 18.14 9.84
CA ARG A 4 -0.96 17.05 10.14
C ARG A 4 -0.27 16.61 8.84
N PRO A 5 0.99 16.11 8.90
CA PRO A 5 1.59 15.43 7.77
C PRO A 5 0.70 14.27 7.28
N ILE A 6 0.76 13.96 5.99
CA ILE A 6 0.01 12.90 5.34
C ILE A 6 0.98 11.87 4.81
N LEU A 7 0.89 10.63 5.27
CA LEU A 7 1.63 9.50 4.69
C LEU A 7 0.73 8.70 3.76
N TYR A 8 1.03 8.72 2.47
CA TYR A 8 0.53 7.72 1.52
C TYR A 8 1.37 6.45 1.65
N SER A 9 0.73 5.34 1.97
CA SER A 9 1.39 4.05 2.23
C SER A 9 0.68 2.93 1.47
N PHE A 10 1.36 1.79 1.33
CA PHE A 10 0.73 0.54 0.94
C PHE A 10 1.28 -0.57 1.82
N ARG A 11 0.40 -1.23 2.58
CA ARG A 11 0.75 -2.14 3.67
C ARG A 11 1.75 -3.24 3.32
N ARG A 12 1.80 -3.68 2.06
CA ARG A 12 2.69 -4.75 1.56
C ARG A 12 3.95 -4.23 0.87
N CYS A 13 4.06 -2.93 0.57
CA CYS A 13 5.21 -2.37 -0.11
C CYS A 13 6.44 -2.39 0.82
N PRO A 14 7.58 -2.98 0.42
CA PRO A 14 8.78 -2.98 1.26
C PRO A 14 9.30 -1.56 1.53
N TYR A 15 9.23 -0.65 0.54
CA TYR A 15 9.57 0.76 0.73
C TYR A 15 8.64 1.47 1.74
N ALA A 16 7.34 1.14 1.73
CA ALA A 16 6.40 1.75 2.69
C ALA A 16 6.55 1.14 4.09
N ILE A 17 6.93 -0.14 4.21
CA ILE A 17 7.35 -0.73 5.50
C ILE A 17 8.56 0.03 6.05
N ARG A 18 9.59 0.27 5.22
CA ARG A 18 10.79 1.02 5.58
C ARG A 18 10.46 2.40 6.16
N ALA A 19 9.62 3.19 5.47
CA ALA A 19 9.18 4.50 5.96
C ALA A 19 8.44 4.40 7.31
N ARG A 20 7.50 3.46 7.44
CA ARG A 20 6.74 3.27 8.69
C ARG A 20 7.63 2.90 9.87
N LEU A 21 8.65 2.06 9.66
CA LEU A 21 9.61 1.69 10.70
C LEU A 21 10.32 2.93 11.26
N ALA A 22 10.82 3.81 10.38
CA ALA A 22 11.51 5.01 10.79
C ALA A 22 10.58 6.04 11.46
N LEU A 23 9.35 6.19 10.97
CA LEU A 23 8.35 7.07 11.60
C LEU A 23 8.00 6.59 13.02
N VAL A 24 7.82 5.29 13.23
CA VAL A 24 7.58 4.71 14.56
C VAL A 24 8.81 4.86 15.46
N ALA A 25 10.01 4.65 14.93
CA ALA A 25 11.25 4.83 15.69
C ALA A 25 11.43 6.30 16.16
N ALA A 26 10.98 7.26 15.36
CA ALA A 26 10.93 8.68 15.70
C ALA A 26 9.78 9.05 16.66
N GLY A 27 8.95 8.08 17.06
CA GLY A 27 7.84 8.27 18.01
C GLY A 27 6.51 8.72 17.40
N LEU A 28 6.40 8.81 16.07
CA LEU A 28 5.19 9.28 15.38
C LEU A 28 4.11 8.20 15.34
N LYS A 29 2.84 8.62 15.46
CA LYS A 29 1.66 7.74 15.46
C LYS A 29 0.59 8.22 14.47
N PRO A 30 -0.03 7.32 13.68
CA PRO A 30 -1.19 7.65 12.87
C PRO A 30 -2.34 8.12 13.75
N GLY A 31 -3.03 9.18 13.32
CA GLY A 31 -4.00 9.91 14.13
C GLY A 31 -3.34 11.13 14.77
N PRO A 32 -2.74 11.04 15.96
CA PRO A 32 -2.21 12.21 16.67
C PRO A 32 -1.19 13.01 15.86
N ASP A 33 -0.23 12.33 15.23
CA ASP A 33 0.94 12.98 14.64
C ASP A 33 0.85 13.07 13.12
N LEU A 34 0.16 12.15 12.45
CA LEU A 34 0.00 12.14 11.00
C LEU A 34 -1.32 11.51 10.55
N GLU A 35 -1.79 11.91 9.38
CA GLU A 35 -2.85 11.20 8.65
C GLU A 35 -2.23 10.07 7.81
N LEU A 36 -2.68 8.85 8.00
CA LEU A 36 -2.26 7.70 7.21
C LEU A 36 -3.29 7.41 6.13
N ARG A 37 -2.84 7.35 4.86
CA ARG A 37 -3.67 7.01 3.71
C ARG A 37 -3.16 5.71 3.08
N GLU A 38 -3.84 4.59 3.35
CA GLU A 38 -3.57 3.33 2.67
C GLU A 38 -4.04 3.42 1.20
N VAL A 39 -3.14 3.17 0.26
CA VAL A 39 -3.39 3.33 -1.18
C VAL A 39 -3.50 1.97 -1.86
N ALA A 40 -4.57 1.77 -2.62
CA ALA A 40 -4.63 0.68 -3.57
C ALA A 40 -3.82 1.03 -4.83
N LEU A 41 -2.72 0.34 -5.12
CA LEU A 41 -1.86 0.69 -6.27
C LEU A 41 -2.55 0.66 -7.65
N LYS A 42 -3.65 -0.09 -7.78
CA LYS A 42 -4.48 -0.13 -9.00
C LYS A 42 -5.44 1.06 -9.14
N ALA A 43 -5.68 1.77 -8.05
CA ALA A 43 -6.59 2.91 -7.95
C ALA A 43 -5.94 3.96 -7.05
N LYS A 44 -5.04 4.74 -7.64
CA LYS A 44 -4.31 5.78 -6.92
C LYS A 44 -5.22 6.99 -6.73
N PRO A 45 -5.38 7.52 -5.50
CA PRO A 45 -6.20 8.70 -5.27
C PRO A 45 -5.62 9.91 -6.03
N PRO A 46 -6.46 10.79 -6.59
CA PRO A 46 -6.02 12.03 -7.23
C PRO A 46 -5.08 12.85 -6.33
N GLU A 47 -5.33 12.84 -5.02
CA GLU A 47 -4.52 13.57 -4.04
C GLU A 47 -3.07 13.06 -3.94
N LEU A 48 -2.82 11.77 -4.24
CA LEU A 48 -1.46 11.24 -4.36
C LEU A 48 -0.82 11.67 -5.68
N VAL A 49 -1.58 11.66 -6.78
CA VAL A 49 -1.10 12.04 -8.11
C VAL A 49 -0.74 13.52 -8.16
N GLU A 50 -1.52 14.36 -7.48
CA GLU A 50 -1.24 15.79 -7.33
C GLU A 50 -0.02 16.05 -6.45
N ALA A 51 0.13 15.33 -5.34
CA ALA A 51 1.27 15.50 -4.44
C ALA A 51 2.60 15.02 -5.05
N SER A 52 2.57 13.98 -5.89
CA SER A 52 3.77 13.34 -6.44
C SER A 52 3.56 12.97 -7.90
N ALA A 53 4.37 13.53 -8.79
CA ALA A 53 4.36 13.20 -10.21
C ALA A 53 4.65 11.70 -10.47
N LYS A 54 5.45 11.06 -9.60
CA LYS A 54 5.72 9.61 -9.66
C LYS A 54 4.50 8.79 -9.25
N ALA A 55 3.66 9.35 -8.37
CA ALA A 55 2.50 8.71 -7.76
C ALA A 55 2.85 7.31 -7.21
N THR A 56 4.03 7.16 -6.62
CA THR A 56 4.51 5.93 -5.97
C THR A 56 4.21 5.98 -4.48
N VAL A 57 4.50 4.89 -3.76
CA VAL A 57 4.41 4.85 -2.29
C VAL A 57 5.70 4.28 -1.72
N PRO A 58 6.16 4.76 -0.57
CA PRO A 58 5.52 5.77 0.29
C PRO A 58 5.70 7.21 -0.24
N VAL A 59 4.81 8.12 0.11
CA VAL A 59 4.98 9.58 -0.07
C VAL A 59 4.53 10.26 1.21
N LEU A 60 5.36 11.14 1.77
CA LEU A 60 5.03 11.94 2.95
C LEU A 60 4.86 13.40 2.54
N VAL A 61 3.68 13.96 2.78
CA VAL A 61 3.41 15.40 2.61
C VAL A 61 3.45 16.04 3.99
N LEU A 62 4.36 16.98 4.22
CA LEU A 62 4.49 17.69 5.48
C LEU A 62 3.38 18.73 5.65
N SER A 63 3.18 19.18 6.90
CA SER A 63 2.17 20.18 7.26
C SER A 63 2.23 21.49 6.46
N GLN A 64 3.41 21.83 5.93
CA GLN A 64 3.66 23.04 5.15
C GLN A 64 3.54 22.80 3.63
N GLY A 65 3.21 21.59 3.20
CA GLY A 65 3.06 21.22 1.78
C GLY A 65 4.32 20.66 1.12
N GLU A 66 5.46 20.65 1.80
CA GLU A 66 6.67 19.97 1.30
C GLU A 66 6.42 18.46 1.11
N VAL A 67 6.92 17.89 0.02
CA VAL A 67 6.69 16.48 -0.35
C VAL A 67 8.00 15.71 -0.32
N ILE A 68 8.01 14.58 0.40
CA ILE A 68 9.11 13.63 0.47
C ILE A 68 8.66 12.32 -0.18
N GLU A 69 9.20 12.01 -1.37
CA GLU A 69 8.75 10.87 -2.18
C GLU A 69 9.50 9.56 -1.95
N GLU A 70 10.76 9.61 -1.52
CA GLU A 70 11.59 8.40 -1.42
C GLU A 70 11.58 7.84 -0.01
N SER A 71 11.37 6.53 0.13
CA SER A 71 11.34 5.90 1.46
C SER A 71 12.59 6.15 2.30
N LEU A 72 13.77 6.19 1.67
CA LEU A 72 15.03 6.50 2.36
C LEU A 72 15.07 7.95 2.85
N ALA A 73 14.57 8.90 2.04
CA ALA A 73 14.45 10.30 2.46
C ALA A 73 13.46 10.45 3.63
N ILE A 74 12.34 9.71 3.62
CA ILE A 74 11.41 9.66 4.76
C ILE A 74 12.10 9.08 6.00
N MET A 75 12.94 8.05 5.85
CA MET A 75 13.71 7.53 6.99
C MET A 75 14.64 8.59 7.57
N HIS A 76 15.45 9.24 6.74
CA HIS A 76 16.38 10.28 7.19
C HIS A 76 15.64 11.45 7.86
N TRP A 77 14.54 11.90 7.26
CA TRP A 77 13.68 12.93 7.85
C TRP A 77 13.16 12.51 9.23
N SER A 78 12.65 11.29 9.35
CA SER A 78 12.11 10.77 10.62
C SER A 78 13.19 10.71 11.70
N LEU A 79 14.35 10.14 11.35
CA LEU A 79 15.47 9.96 12.29
C LEU A 79 16.14 11.29 12.69
N ALA A 80 16.03 12.32 11.84
CA ALA A 80 16.45 13.67 12.20
C ALA A 80 15.56 14.30 13.30
N LEU A 81 14.30 13.86 13.42
CA LEU A 81 13.43 14.26 14.55
C LEU A 81 13.84 13.54 15.84
N ALA A 82 14.04 12.22 15.77
CA ALA A 82 14.54 11.41 16.87
C ALA A 82 15.14 10.08 16.37
N ASP A 83 16.35 9.75 16.83
CA ASP A 83 17.05 8.49 16.56
C ASP A 83 17.44 7.76 17.85
N PRO A 84 16.45 7.30 18.66
CA PRO A 84 16.74 6.67 19.95
C PRO A 84 17.49 5.34 19.81
N GLY A 85 17.39 4.67 18.65
CA GLY A 85 18.12 3.45 18.35
C GLY A 85 19.52 3.68 17.77
N GLY A 86 19.91 4.93 17.52
CA GLY A 86 21.19 5.29 16.90
C GLY A 86 21.40 4.65 15.53
N TRP A 87 20.37 4.56 14.69
CA TRP A 87 20.44 3.98 13.34
C TRP A 87 21.41 4.75 12.44
N LEU A 88 21.53 6.07 12.67
CA LEU A 88 22.44 6.99 11.99
C LEU A 88 23.48 7.57 12.95
N ALA A 89 23.06 8.05 14.11
CA ALA A 89 23.91 8.83 15.01
C ALA A 89 25.05 8.01 15.64
N GLY A 90 24.88 6.69 15.78
CA GLY A 90 25.89 5.82 16.39
C GLY A 90 26.81 5.12 15.39
N TRP A 91 26.99 5.67 14.19
CA TRP A 91 27.86 5.13 13.13
C TRP A 91 28.77 6.22 12.55
N GLY A 92 30.06 5.89 12.40
CA GLY A 92 31.08 6.81 11.91
C GLY A 92 31.01 7.04 10.40
N THR A 93 31.85 7.94 9.88
CA THR A 93 31.85 8.30 8.44
C THR A 93 32.12 7.10 7.52
N SER A 94 33.07 6.23 7.89
CA SER A 94 33.36 5.00 7.12
C SER A 94 32.21 4.00 7.12
N ASP A 95 31.48 3.91 8.24
CA ASP A 95 30.31 3.05 8.37
C ASP A 95 29.18 3.56 7.50
N ARG A 96 28.97 4.89 7.44
CA ARG A 96 27.94 5.52 6.60
C ARG A 96 28.13 5.19 5.12
N ALA A 97 29.36 5.24 4.61
CA ALA A 97 29.64 4.83 3.23
C ALA A 97 29.27 3.35 2.99
N THR A 98 29.50 2.48 3.97
CA THR A 98 29.11 1.06 3.89
C THR A 98 27.59 0.88 3.94
N ILE A 99 26.88 1.63 4.80
CA ILE A 99 25.42 1.65 4.88
C ILE A 99 24.82 2.05 3.54
N GLU A 100 25.31 3.16 2.95
CA GLU A 100 24.85 3.66 1.66
C GLU A 100 25.08 2.65 0.55
N ALA A 101 26.25 1.99 0.52
CA ALA A 101 26.55 0.96 -0.46
C ALA A 101 25.60 -0.25 -0.36
N LEU A 102 25.29 -0.73 0.85
CA LEU A 102 24.33 -1.82 1.06
C LEU A 102 22.91 -1.44 0.63
N ILE A 103 22.49 -0.21 0.96
CA ILE A 103 21.17 0.29 0.56
C ILE A 103 21.09 0.46 -0.97
N HIS A 104 22.15 0.94 -1.61
CA HIS A 104 22.23 1.03 -3.07
C HIS A 104 22.18 -0.35 -3.74
N GLU A 105 22.92 -1.33 -3.21
CA GLU A 105 22.86 -2.73 -3.69
C GLU A 105 21.45 -3.32 -3.54
N ASN A 106 20.77 -3.01 -2.43
CA ASN A 106 19.40 -3.44 -2.18
C ASN A 106 18.40 -2.80 -3.16
N ASP A 107 18.42 -1.47 -3.27
CA ASP A 107 17.41 -0.71 -4.01
C ASP A 107 17.63 -0.77 -5.54
N GLY A 108 18.84 -1.12 -5.98
CA GLY A 108 19.20 -1.34 -7.38
C GLY A 108 19.26 -2.83 -7.75
N PRO A 109 20.47 -3.45 -7.78
CA PRO A 109 20.66 -4.83 -8.25
C PRO A 109 19.75 -5.87 -7.59
N PHE A 110 19.67 -5.90 -6.25
CA PHE A 110 18.87 -6.90 -5.57
C PHE A 110 17.38 -6.74 -5.88
N LYS A 111 16.85 -5.51 -5.81
CA LYS A 111 15.47 -5.22 -6.15
C LYS A 111 15.14 -5.58 -7.59
N HIS A 112 16.03 -5.28 -8.53
CA HIS A 112 15.87 -5.62 -9.94
C HIS A 112 15.64 -7.13 -10.13
N HIS A 113 16.44 -7.95 -9.46
CA HIS A 113 16.35 -9.41 -9.54
C HIS A 113 15.16 -9.95 -8.76
N LEU A 114 14.93 -9.46 -7.54
CA LEU A 114 13.78 -9.82 -6.70
C LEU A 114 12.45 -9.61 -7.42
N ASP A 115 12.26 -8.47 -8.09
CA ASP A 115 11.00 -8.18 -8.78
C ASP A 115 10.72 -9.16 -9.91
N ARG A 116 11.74 -9.52 -10.69
CA ARG A 116 11.61 -10.45 -11.83
C ARG A 116 11.48 -11.90 -11.39
N PHE A 117 12.11 -12.26 -10.29
CA PHE A 117 11.90 -13.55 -9.64
C PHE A 117 10.46 -13.68 -9.12
N LYS A 118 9.95 -12.63 -8.46
CA LYS A 118 8.65 -12.67 -7.78
C LYS A 118 7.45 -12.43 -8.69
N TYR A 119 7.60 -11.63 -9.74
CA TYR A 119 6.53 -11.22 -10.64
C TYR A 119 6.94 -11.39 -12.12
N PRO A 120 7.28 -12.60 -12.57
CA PRO A 120 7.77 -12.83 -13.94
C PRO A 120 6.81 -12.29 -15.01
N ASP A 121 5.50 -12.45 -14.80
CA ASP A 121 4.45 -12.02 -15.74
C ASP A 121 4.37 -10.51 -15.98
N ARG A 122 5.01 -9.68 -15.12
CA ARG A 122 4.99 -8.22 -15.26
C ARG A 122 6.06 -7.67 -16.20
N TYR A 123 6.98 -8.49 -16.68
CA TYR A 123 8.14 -8.04 -17.44
C TYR A 123 8.11 -8.55 -18.89
N PRO A 124 8.04 -7.65 -19.89
CA PRO A 124 8.05 -8.03 -21.31
C PRO A 124 9.30 -8.83 -21.67
N GLY A 125 9.13 -9.88 -22.47
CA GLY A 125 10.22 -10.80 -22.83
C GLY A 125 10.63 -11.78 -21.74
N ALA A 126 10.08 -11.66 -20.53
CA ALA A 126 10.14 -12.66 -19.45
C ALA A 126 8.86 -13.51 -19.38
N GLY A 127 8.14 -13.65 -20.50
CA GLY A 127 6.96 -14.50 -20.54
C GLY A 127 7.34 -15.91 -20.07
N CYS A 128 6.70 -16.36 -18.98
CA CYS A 128 6.76 -17.68 -18.36
C CYS A 128 7.98 -18.55 -18.73
N ASN A 129 9.20 -18.03 -18.67
CA ASN A 129 10.42 -18.79 -18.93
C ASN A 129 11.02 -19.12 -17.56
N PRO A 130 10.83 -20.37 -17.07
CA PRO A 130 11.32 -20.77 -15.76
C PRO A 130 12.82 -20.56 -15.61
N ASP A 131 13.61 -20.74 -16.69
CA ASP A 131 15.06 -20.58 -16.65
C ASP A 131 15.45 -19.12 -16.39
N ARG A 132 14.72 -18.16 -16.97
CA ARG A 132 14.97 -16.73 -16.72
C ARG A 132 14.56 -16.32 -15.31
N GLN A 133 13.43 -16.84 -14.82
CA GLN A 133 12.98 -16.60 -13.45
C GLN A 133 14.01 -17.15 -12.45
N GLU A 134 14.52 -18.36 -12.69
CA GLU A 134 15.54 -19.00 -11.88
C GLU A 134 16.87 -18.24 -11.96
N ALA A 135 17.29 -17.77 -13.15
CA ALA A 135 18.49 -16.94 -13.28
C ALA A 135 18.41 -15.67 -12.41
N HIS A 136 17.28 -14.97 -12.41
CA HIS A 136 17.09 -13.82 -11.51
C HIS A 136 17.07 -14.23 -10.03
N ARG A 137 16.51 -15.39 -9.69
CA ARG A 137 16.60 -15.93 -8.33
C ARG A 137 18.05 -16.16 -7.91
N GLN A 138 18.89 -16.73 -8.78
CA GLN A 138 20.30 -17.01 -8.52
C GLN A 138 21.12 -15.73 -8.34
N GLU A 139 20.89 -14.71 -9.17
CA GLU A 139 21.56 -13.40 -9.01
C GLU A 139 21.18 -12.71 -7.69
N ALA A 140 19.89 -12.73 -7.32
CA ALA A 140 19.45 -12.24 -6.03
C ALA A 140 20.06 -13.06 -4.87
N LEU A 141 20.13 -14.38 -5.01
CA LEU A 141 20.75 -15.27 -4.02
C LEU A 141 22.24 -15.01 -3.84
N ALA A 142 22.97 -14.69 -4.91
CA ALA A 142 24.38 -14.33 -4.84
C ALA A 142 24.60 -13.05 -4.01
N ILE A 143 23.70 -12.07 -4.10
CA ILE A 143 23.72 -10.88 -3.24
C ILE A 143 23.43 -11.26 -1.79
N LEU A 144 22.39 -12.07 -1.55
CA LEU A 144 22.03 -12.52 -0.20
C LEU A 144 23.16 -13.29 0.49
N ARG A 145 23.95 -14.08 -0.25
CA ARG A 145 25.14 -14.78 0.28
C ARG A 145 26.20 -13.81 0.79
N ARG A 146 26.46 -12.70 0.07
CA ARG A 146 27.38 -11.65 0.55
C ARG A 146 26.88 -10.96 1.81
N TRP A 147 25.58 -10.70 1.91
CA TRP A 147 25.00 -10.16 3.14
C TRP A 147 25.06 -11.16 4.29
N ASN A 148 24.83 -12.45 3.99
CA ASN A 148 24.94 -13.54 4.95
C ASN A 148 26.35 -13.64 5.57
N GLU A 149 27.41 -13.50 4.75
CA GLU A 149 28.80 -13.47 5.23
C GLU A 149 29.05 -12.33 6.24
N ARG A 150 28.51 -11.13 5.97
CA ARG A 150 28.59 -10.00 6.91
C ARG A 150 27.86 -10.31 8.22
N LEU A 151 26.67 -10.90 8.12
CA LEU A 151 25.85 -11.27 9.27
C LEU A 151 26.50 -12.36 10.13
N ALA A 152 27.23 -13.29 9.51
CA ALA A 152 27.95 -14.34 10.23
C ALA A 152 29.02 -13.77 11.18
N ALA A 153 29.61 -12.62 10.86
CA ALA A 153 30.69 -12.03 11.65
C ALA A 153 30.22 -11.41 12.97
N ALA A 154 29.08 -10.71 12.99
CA ALA A 154 28.65 -9.91 14.14
C ALA A 154 27.15 -9.90 14.42
N GLY A 155 26.35 -10.64 13.64
CA GLY A 155 24.90 -10.73 13.79
C GLY A 155 24.10 -9.57 13.18
N TRP A 156 24.73 -8.45 12.79
CA TRP A 156 24.11 -7.39 11.99
C TRP A 156 25.01 -7.02 10.82
N LEU A 157 24.48 -6.31 9.82
CA LEU A 157 25.19 -6.09 8.55
C LEU A 157 26.53 -5.35 8.70
N LEU A 158 26.68 -4.54 9.74
CA LEU A 158 27.90 -3.76 10.01
C LEU A 158 28.62 -4.11 11.31
N GLY A 159 27.97 -4.73 12.29
CA GLY A 159 28.55 -4.88 13.62
C GLY A 159 27.60 -5.48 14.65
N PRO A 160 27.79 -5.20 15.95
CA PRO A 160 27.06 -5.87 17.03
C PRO A 160 25.64 -5.32 17.27
N ARG A 161 25.24 -4.26 16.56
CA ARG A 161 23.91 -3.62 16.68
C ARG A 161 23.38 -3.24 15.29
N PRO A 162 22.05 -3.10 15.10
CA PRO A 162 21.50 -2.75 13.79
C PRO A 162 21.83 -1.31 13.39
N SER A 163 22.10 -1.13 12.11
CA SER A 163 22.28 0.16 11.44
C SER A 163 21.06 0.51 10.59
N LEU A 164 21.04 1.71 10.01
CA LEU A 164 20.03 2.06 8.99
C LEU A 164 19.93 1.00 7.87
N ALA A 165 21.03 0.36 7.48
CA ALA A 165 21.02 -0.68 6.45
C ALA A 165 20.14 -1.87 6.87
N ASP A 166 20.22 -2.33 8.12
CA ASP A 166 19.43 -3.48 8.57
C ASP A 166 17.91 -3.19 8.47
N TRP A 167 17.50 -2.01 8.92
CA TRP A 167 16.11 -1.55 8.83
C TRP A 167 15.65 -1.32 7.39
N ALA A 168 16.55 -0.86 6.52
CA ALA A 168 16.26 -0.59 5.12
C ALA A 168 16.15 -1.87 4.28
N LEU A 169 16.99 -2.87 4.53
CA LEU A 169 17.10 -4.10 3.74
C LEU A 169 16.08 -5.16 4.16
N MET A 170 15.77 -5.28 5.46
CA MET A 170 14.89 -6.33 5.99
C MET A 170 13.56 -6.48 5.23
N PRO A 171 12.82 -5.39 4.90
CA PRO A 171 11.56 -5.52 4.19
C PRO A 171 11.70 -6.23 2.84
N PHE A 172 12.87 -6.16 2.18
CA PHE A 172 13.13 -6.75 0.86
C PHE A 172 13.55 -8.21 0.96
N VAL A 173 14.41 -8.55 1.92
CA VAL A 173 14.74 -9.96 2.23
C VAL A 173 13.47 -10.71 2.62
N ARG A 174 12.57 -10.07 3.39
CA ARG A 174 11.23 -10.60 3.67
C ARG A 174 10.42 -10.86 2.39
N GLN A 175 10.48 -10.00 1.38
CA GLN A 175 9.78 -10.24 0.10
C GLN A 175 10.39 -11.39 -0.68
N PHE A 176 11.71 -11.57 -0.65
CA PHE A 176 12.39 -12.69 -1.29
C PHE A 176 11.95 -14.02 -0.66
N ARG A 177 11.97 -14.13 0.67
CA ARG A 177 11.43 -15.30 1.38
C ARG A 177 9.96 -15.54 1.06
N LEU A 178 9.13 -14.50 1.00
CA LEU A 178 7.72 -14.65 0.67
C LEU A 178 7.44 -15.11 -0.77
N ALA A 179 8.40 -14.99 -1.68
CA ALA A 179 8.26 -15.49 -3.05
C ALA A 179 8.45 -17.01 -3.13
N ASP A 180 9.31 -17.58 -2.28
CA ASP A 180 9.52 -19.02 -2.15
C ASP A 180 10.02 -19.38 -0.73
N PRO A 181 9.10 -19.54 0.24
CA PRO A 181 9.47 -19.77 1.63
C PRO A 181 10.22 -21.08 1.82
N GLU A 182 9.79 -22.14 1.15
CA GLU A 182 10.35 -23.48 1.30
C GLU A 182 11.82 -23.53 0.88
N ARG A 183 12.16 -22.99 -0.30
CA ARG A 183 13.56 -22.95 -0.76
C ARG A 183 14.41 -21.98 0.06
N PHE A 184 13.85 -20.85 0.49
CA PHE A 184 14.60 -19.92 1.34
C PHE A 184 14.91 -20.53 2.71
N ASP A 185 13.93 -21.18 3.35
CA ASP A 185 14.08 -21.75 4.69
C ASP A 185 14.93 -23.04 4.69
N ALA A 186 14.97 -23.79 3.58
CA ALA A 186 15.81 -24.98 3.44
C ALA A 186 17.30 -24.69 3.08
N ALA A 187 17.62 -23.46 2.66
CA ALA A 187 18.97 -23.08 2.22
C ALA A 187 19.93 -22.90 3.41
N GLN A 188 20.60 -23.97 3.83
CA GLN A 188 21.51 -23.97 4.98
C GLN A 188 22.66 -22.94 4.84
N GLU A 189 23.07 -22.60 3.62
CA GLU A 189 24.10 -21.59 3.39
C GLU A 189 23.69 -20.16 3.79
N LEU A 190 22.41 -19.92 4.07
CA LEU A 190 21.85 -18.63 4.48
C LEU A 190 21.50 -18.56 5.98
N GLU A 191 21.96 -19.50 6.81
CA GLU A 191 21.56 -19.57 8.22
C GLU A 191 21.72 -18.23 9.00
N PRO A 192 22.85 -17.50 8.94
CA PRO A 192 22.96 -16.16 9.56
C PRO A 192 21.90 -15.16 9.08
N LEU A 193 21.61 -15.12 7.78
CA LEU A 193 20.59 -14.26 7.17
C LEU A 193 19.17 -14.66 7.60
N GLN A 194 18.89 -15.96 7.66
CA GLN A 194 17.61 -16.49 8.15
C GLN A 194 17.41 -16.11 9.62
N ASN A 195 18.43 -16.27 10.47
CA ASN A 195 18.41 -15.88 11.88
C ASN A 195 18.24 -14.37 12.06
N TRP A 196 18.87 -13.56 11.21
CA TRP A 196 18.65 -12.12 11.14
C TRP A 196 17.22 -11.76 10.76
N LEU A 197 16.67 -12.37 9.72
CA LEU A 197 15.28 -12.12 9.31
C LEU A 197 14.28 -12.58 10.38
N ALA A 198 14.51 -13.74 11.01
CA ALA A 198 13.65 -14.30 12.03
C ALA A 198 13.52 -13.38 13.25
N ARG A 199 14.62 -12.76 13.69
CA ARG A 199 14.61 -11.73 14.76
C ARG A 199 13.64 -10.60 14.45
N TRP A 200 13.62 -10.11 13.21
CA TRP A 200 12.68 -9.06 12.78
C TRP A 200 11.24 -9.54 12.70
N LEU A 201 11.01 -10.73 12.13
CA LEU A 201 9.67 -11.30 11.97
C LEU A 201 8.98 -11.60 13.31
N GLN A 202 9.76 -11.88 14.35
CA GLN A 202 9.29 -12.13 15.71
C GLN A 202 9.36 -10.87 16.60
N GLY A 203 9.99 -9.80 16.10
CA GLY A 203 10.24 -8.57 16.85
C GLY A 203 9.02 -7.63 16.91
N PRO A 204 8.89 -6.85 18.00
CA PRO A 204 7.77 -5.92 18.20
C PRO A 204 7.75 -4.78 17.17
N GLU A 205 8.89 -4.38 16.62
CA GLU A 205 9.01 -3.21 15.75
C GLU A 205 8.35 -3.45 14.39
N LEU A 206 8.60 -4.62 13.78
CA LEU A 206 7.91 -5.01 12.56
C LEU A 206 6.43 -5.29 12.83
N ALA A 207 6.11 -5.96 13.94
CA ALA A 207 4.72 -6.22 14.31
C ALA A 207 3.90 -4.93 14.42
N ALA A 208 4.45 -3.90 15.04
CA ALA A 208 3.80 -2.60 15.21
C ALA A 208 3.44 -1.92 13.89
N VAL A 209 4.34 -1.95 12.89
CA VAL A 209 4.08 -1.32 11.58
C VAL A 209 3.27 -2.21 10.62
N MET A 210 3.08 -3.48 10.96
CA MET A 210 2.29 -4.44 10.18
C MET A 210 0.87 -4.65 10.73
N ALA A 211 0.54 -4.01 11.85
CA ALA A 211 -0.79 -3.97 12.46
C ALA A 211 -1.52 -2.65 12.19
N ALA A 212 -2.81 -2.59 12.57
CA ALA A 212 -3.56 -1.33 12.58
C ALA A 212 -2.98 -0.38 13.66
N PRO A 213 -2.98 0.95 13.43
CA PRO A 213 -3.49 1.64 12.23
C PRO A 213 -2.51 1.62 11.04
N TRP A 214 -1.23 1.30 11.25
CA TRP A 214 -0.19 1.42 10.22
C TRP A 214 -0.37 0.61 8.94
N ALA A 215 -1.06 -0.53 9.01
CA ALA A 215 -1.21 -1.50 7.93
C ALA A 215 -2.67 -1.90 7.69
N GLU A 216 -3.58 -0.93 7.76
CA GLU A 216 -5.00 -1.15 7.50
C GLU A 216 -5.24 -1.85 6.16
N ARG A 217 -6.24 -2.74 6.14
CA ARG A 217 -6.57 -3.52 4.94
C ARG A 217 -7.45 -2.73 3.98
N SER A 218 -8.22 -1.78 4.52
CA SER A 218 -9.11 -0.92 3.77
C SER A 218 -8.31 0.26 3.23
N PRO A 219 -8.34 0.50 1.91
CA PRO A 219 -7.81 1.73 1.35
C PRO A 219 -8.53 2.95 1.93
N TRP A 220 -7.78 4.02 2.08
CA TRP A 220 -8.33 5.34 2.35
C TRP A 220 -9.28 5.74 1.24
N ARG A 221 -10.39 6.38 1.62
CA ARG A 221 -11.43 6.82 0.70
C ARG A 221 -11.25 8.30 0.38
N SER A 222 -10.83 8.57 -0.85
CA SER A 222 -10.72 9.94 -1.35
C SER A 222 -12.09 10.63 -1.32
N PRO A 223 -12.17 11.88 -0.82
CA PRO A 223 -13.37 12.71 -0.94
C PRO A 223 -13.66 13.13 -2.39
N SER A 224 -12.68 13.01 -3.29
CA SER A 224 -12.79 13.36 -4.71
C SER A 224 -13.46 12.26 -5.55
N TRP A 225 -13.62 11.05 -4.99
CA TRP A 225 -14.32 9.93 -5.62
C TRP A 225 -15.77 9.84 -5.18
N LEU A 226 -16.55 9.12 -5.99
CA LEU A 226 -17.90 8.69 -5.66
C LEU A 226 -17.89 7.20 -5.31
N TYR A 227 -18.88 6.76 -4.54
CA TYR A 227 -18.96 5.37 -4.07
C TYR A 227 -20.34 4.77 -4.29
N HIS A 228 -20.40 3.47 -4.57
CA HIS A 228 -21.65 2.71 -4.64
C HIS A 228 -21.50 1.38 -3.90
N LEU A 229 -22.54 0.96 -3.18
CA LEU A 229 -22.58 -0.36 -2.53
C LEU A 229 -23.32 -1.35 -3.42
N ALA A 230 -22.58 -2.28 -4.01
CA ALA A 230 -23.12 -3.32 -4.88
C ALA A 230 -23.10 -4.68 -4.17
N LEU A 231 -24.10 -5.53 -4.43
CA LEU A 231 -23.97 -6.94 -4.06
C LEU A 231 -22.97 -7.62 -4.99
N ARG A 232 -22.14 -8.52 -4.43
CA ARG A 232 -21.12 -9.24 -5.19
C ARG A 232 -21.68 -10.00 -6.41
N PRO A 233 -22.82 -10.72 -6.33
CA PRO A 233 -23.40 -11.39 -7.50
C PRO A 233 -23.79 -10.41 -8.60
N GLU A 234 -24.41 -9.28 -8.23
CA GLU A 234 -24.86 -8.25 -9.18
C GLU A 234 -23.66 -7.59 -9.88
N TRP A 235 -22.60 -7.28 -9.12
CA TRP A 235 -21.35 -6.76 -9.70
C TRP A 235 -20.73 -7.75 -10.68
N ASN A 236 -20.66 -9.03 -10.30
CA ASN A 236 -20.08 -10.07 -11.15
C ASN A 236 -20.87 -10.26 -12.45
N ALA A 237 -22.20 -10.20 -12.39
CA ALA A 237 -23.06 -10.27 -13.57
C ALA A 237 -22.86 -9.09 -14.54
N ALA A 238 -22.61 -7.89 -14.02
CA ALA A 238 -22.37 -6.70 -14.85
C ALA A 238 -21.00 -6.69 -15.57
N ARG A 239 -20.04 -7.50 -15.13
CA ARG A 239 -18.67 -7.54 -15.71
C ARG A 239 -18.63 -7.87 -17.20
N PRO A 240 -19.27 -8.95 -17.69
CA PRO A 240 -19.31 -9.25 -19.13
C PRO A 240 -20.08 -8.19 -19.94
N GLU A 241 -21.06 -7.51 -19.35
CA GLU A 241 -21.87 -6.49 -20.03
C GLU A 241 -21.18 -5.13 -20.13
N GLY A 242 -20.17 -4.87 -19.28
CA GLY A 242 -19.46 -3.59 -19.21
C GLY A 242 -20.28 -2.45 -18.60
N ARG A 243 -21.52 -2.71 -18.16
CA ARG A 243 -22.41 -1.71 -17.53
C ARG A 243 -23.12 -2.27 -16.31
N TYR A 244 -23.13 -1.50 -15.22
CA TYR A 244 -23.85 -1.83 -14.00
C TYR A 244 -25.17 -1.05 -13.91
N ARG A 245 -26.26 -1.75 -13.58
CA ARG A 245 -27.64 -1.24 -13.75
C ARG A 245 -28.53 -1.41 -12.51
N ARG A 246 -27.94 -1.64 -11.33
CA ARG A 246 -28.70 -1.66 -10.06
C ARG A 246 -28.65 -0.27 -9.43
N SER A 247 -29.80 0.22 -9.00
CA SER A 247 -29.90 1.54 -8.37
C SER A 247 -29.50 1.50 -6.90
N THR A 248 -30.07 0.52 -6.20
CA THR A 248 -29.87 0.24 -4.79
C THR A 248 -30.19 -1.23 -4.56
N ARG A 249 -30.05 -1.72 -3.33
CA ARG A 249 -30.38 -3.10 -2.99
C ARG A 249 -31.83 -3.42 -3.37
N GLY A 250 -32.01 -4.42 -4.21
CA GLY A 250 -33.33 -4.90 -4.63
C GLY A 250 -33.94 -4.16 -5.82
N GLN A 251 -33.46 -2.97 -6.20
CA GLN A 251 -34.07 -2.16 -7.28
C GLN A 251 -33.11 -1.88 -8.44
N SER A 252 -33.63 -1.94 -9.68
CA SER A 252 -32.88 -1.61 -10.89
C SER A 252 -32.84 -0.11 -11.17
N LEU A 253 -31.97 0.28 -12.11
CA LEU A 253 -31.96 1.63 -12.67
C LEU A 253 -33.31 1.98 -13.33
N GLU A 254 -33.95 1.03 -14.02
CA GLU A 254 -35.23 1.26 -14.71
C GLU A 254 -36.37 1.56 -13.73
N GLU A 255 -36.34 0.94 -12.56
CA GLU A 255 -37.38 1.11 -11.53
C GLU A 255 -37.25 2.45 -10.80
N VAL A 256 -36.02 2.94 -10.60
CA VAL A 256 -35.74 4.14 -9.79
C VAL A 256 -35.49 5.39 -10.66
N GLY A 257 -34.90 5.23 -11.84
CA GLY A 257 -34.51 6.30 -12.75
C GLY A 257 -33.06 6.81 -12.60
N PHE A 258 -32.36 6.45 -11.52
CA PHE A 258 -30.96 6.78 -11.28
C PHE A 258 -30.28 5.73 -10.39
N ILE A 259 -28.94 5.72 -10.32
CA ILE A 259 -28.16 4.90 -9.38
C ILE A 259 -27.75 5.73 -8.17
N HIS A 260 -27.99 5.22 -6.96
CA HIS A 260 -27.59 5.87 -5.73
C HIS A 260 -26.07 5.78 -5.54
N LEU A 261 -25.41 6.93 -5.42
CA LEU A 261 -24.01 7.01 -5.07
C LEU A 261 -23.87 7.60 -3.65
N SER A 262 -22.64 7.68 -3.16
CA SER A 262 -22.29 8.24 -1.86
C SER A 262 -20.97 8.99 -1.96
N ALA A 263 -20.81 10.05 -1.19
CA ALA A 263 -19.50 10.59 -0.83
C ALA A 263 -18.78 9.65 0.15
N ALA A 264 -17.46 9.83 0.33
CA ALA A 264 -16.65 8.98 1.20
C ALA A 264 -17.21 8.86 2.64
N HIS A 265 -17.67 9.98 3.23
CA HIS A 265 -18.17 10.04 4.60
C HIS A 265 -19.57 9.44 4.79
N GLN A 266 -20.32 9.24 3.70
CA GLN A 266 -21.70 8.74 3.73
C GLN A 266 -21.75 7.20 3.74
N LEU A 267 -20.69 6.55 3.26
CA LEU A 267 -20.71 5.13 2.91
C LEU A 267 -20.96 4.21 4.11
N GLU A 268 -20.36 4.49 5.27
CA GLU A 268 -20.60 3.75 6.52
C GLU A 268 -22.07 3.79 6.95
N ALA A 269 -22.69 4.97 6.92
CA ALA A 269 -24.08 5.15 7.31
C ALA A 269 -25.01 4.43 6.32
N THR A 270 -24.77 4.57 5.02
CA THR A 270 -25.50 3.85 3.97
C THR A 270 -25.40 2.33 4.14
N ALA A 271 -24.20 1.81 4.37
CA ALA A 271 -23.98 0.37 4.57
C ALA A 271 -24.75 -0.15 5.79
N ARG A 272 -24.69 0.57 6.92
CA ARG A 272 -25.43 0.22 8.14
C ARG A 272 -26.94 0.25 7.93
N ARG A 273 -27.45 1.20 7.16
CA ARG A 273 -28.90 1.36 6.97
C ARG A 273 -29.50 0.29 6.07
N PHE A 274 -28.84 -0.05 4.97
CA PHE A 274 -29.45 -0.84 3.89
C PHE A 274 -28.87 -2.25 3.72
N TYR A 275 -27.71 -2.52 4.31
CA TYR A 275 -26.98 -3.76 4.07
C TYR A 275 -26.56 -4.49 5.35
N ALA A 276 -26.95 -4.03 6.55
CA ALA A 276 -26.48 -4.56 7.84
C ALA A 276 -26.83 -6.05 8.10
N ASP A 277 -27.90 -6.54 7.51
CA ASP A 277 -28.37 -7.93 7.60
C ASP A 277 -27.55 -8.92 6.74
N LEU A 278 -26.69 -8.42 5.84
CA LEU A 278 -25.88 -9.29 4.98
C LEU A 278 -24.59 -9.76 5.67
N PRO A 279 -24.06 -10.95 5.31
CA PRO A 279 -22.75 -11.40 5.76
C PRO A 279 -21.60 -10.49 5.29
N ALA A 280 -20.49 -10.53 6.02
CA ALA A 280 -19.27 -9.82 5.63
C ALA A 280 -18.76 -10.33 4.28
N GLY A 281 -18.38 -9.40 3.39
CA GLY A 281 -17.87 -9.73 2.06
C GLY A 281 -18.92 -9.91 0.98
N GLU A 282 -20.22 -9.92 1.29
CA GLU A 282 -21.28 -9.92 0.27
C GLU A 282 -21.48 -8.57 -0.41
N VAL A 283 -21.13 -7.50 0.30
CA VAL A 283 -21.22 -6.13 -0.21
C VAL A 283 -19.86 -5.65 -0.69
N LEU A 284 -19.84 -5.08 -1.89
CA LEU A 284 -18.70 -4.42 -2.47
C LEU A 284 -18.87 -2.90 -2.40
N ALA A 285 -17.81 -2.19 -2.03
CA ALA A 285 -17.68 -0.77 -2.30
C ALA A 285 -17.03 -0.59 -3.67
N LEU A 286 -17.80 -0.03 -4.61
CA LEU A 286 -17.31 0.43 -5.90
C LEU A 286 -16.80 1.86 -5.71
N CYS A 287 -15.52 2.11 -5.97
CA CYS A 287 -14.91 3.44 -5.99
C CYS A 287 -14.94 3.94 -7.43
N ILE A 288 -15.56 5.10 -7.66
CA ILE A 288 -15.94 5.58 -8.98
C ILE A 288 -15.25 6.93 -9.25
N ASP A 289 -14.62 7.01 -10.41
CA ASP A 289 -14.01 8.23 -10.92
C ASP A 289 -15.07 9.14 -11.51
N ARG A 290 -15.34 10.26 -10.84
CA ARG A 290 -16.32 11.25 -11.28
C ARG A 290 -15.96 11.82 -12.66
N GLN A 291 -14.68 12.01 -12.97
CA GLN A 291 -14.27 12.60 -14.23
C GLN A 291 -14.57 11.65 -15.41
N ARG A 292 -14.44 10.34 -15.20
CA ARG A 292 -14.80 9.34 -16.23
C ARG A 292 -16.29 9.32 -16.52
N LEU A 293 -17.14 9.54 -15.52
CA LEU A 293 -18.59 9.67 -15.72
C LEU A 293 -18.91 10.90 -16.58
N ILE A 294 -18.30 12.05 -16.26
CA ILE A 294 -18.47 13.29 -17.01
C ILE A 294 -18.01 13.12 -18.46
N SER A 295 -16.84 12.51 -18.68
CA SER A 295 -16.31 12.23 -20.01
C SER A 295 -17.17 11.26 -20.82
N ALA A 296 -17.93 10.38 -20.15
CA ALA A 296 -18.92 9.51 -20.78
C ALA A 296 -20.28 10.20 -21.04
N GLY A 297 -20.41 11.50 -20.76
CA GLY A 297 -21.64 12.26 -20.93
C GLY A 297 -22.73 11.93 -19.91
N LEU A 298 -22.37 11.31 -18.79
CA LEU A 298 -23.33 10.93 -17.73
C LEU A 298 -23.46 12.03 -16.69
N GLU A 299 -24.70 12.31 -16.32
CA GLU A 299 -25.02 13.34 -15.34
C GLU A 299 -25.00 12.77 -13.92
N VAL A 300 -24.32 13.47 -13.02
CA VAL A 300 -24.36 13.22 -11.57
C VAL A 300 -24.97 14.42 -10.88
N ARG A 301 -26.16 14.26 -10.28
CA ARG A 301 -26.84 15.31 -9.51
C ARG A 301 -26.65 15.08 -8.03
N TRP A 302 -26.54 16.15 -7.26
CA TRP A 302 -26.51 16.09 -5.80
C TRP A 302 -27.86 16.54 -5.30
N GLU A 303 -28.63 15.62 -4.72
CA GLU A 303 -30.03 15.86 -4.38
C GLU A 303 -30.28 15.54 -2.91
N PRO A 304 -31.15 16.31 -2.23
CA PRO A 304 -31.41 16.12 -0.82
C PRO A 304 -32.21 14.86 -0.56
N VAL A 305 -31.85 14.12 0.48
CA VAL A 305 -32.72 13.06 1.02
C VAL A 305 -33.92 13.72 1.71
N PRO A 306 -35.16 13.30 1.42
CA PRO A 306 -36.34 13.81 2.10
C PRO A 306 -36.20 13.70 3.62
N GLY A 307 -36.30 14.84 4.32
CA GLY A 307 -36.30 14.90 5.79
C GLY A 307 -34.93 15.07 6.47
N SER A 308 -33.79 14.89 5.79
CA SER A 308 -32.46 15.19 6.39
C SER A 308 -31.78 16.44 5.81
N GLY A 309 -32.12 16.81 4.56
CA GLY A 309 -31.46 17.91 3.84
C GLY A 309 -30.03 17.60 3.39
N GLU A 310 -29.49 16.44 3.74
CA GLU A 310 -28.18 15.98 3.28
C GLU A 310 -28.24 15.60 1.80
N LEU A 311 -27.25 16.05 1.03
CA LEU A 311 -27.16 15.78 -0.40
C LEU A 311 -26.47 14.45 -0.67
N PHE A 312 -27.12 13.60 -1.47
CA PHE A 312 -26.53 12.38 -2.01
C PHE A 312 -26.32 12.52 -3.52
N PRO A 313 -25.20 12.00 -4.06
CA PRO A 313 -25.00 11.96 -5.49
C PRO A 313 -25.85 10.86 -6.14
N HIS A 314 -26.52 11.19 -7.24
CA HIS A 314 -27.30 10.27 -8.07
C HIS A 314 -26.77 10.28 -9.50
N LEU A 315 -26.49 9.09 -10.03
CA LEU A 315 -26.06 8.91 -11.42
C LEU A 315 -27.26 8.62 -12.31
N TYR A 316 -27.52 9.50 -13.27
CA TYR A 316 -28.61 9.34 -14.24
C TYR A 316 -28.12 8.56 -15.47
N GLY A 317 -28.17 7.23 -15.35
CA GLY A 317 -27.80 6.30 -16.40
C GLY A 317 -27.06 5.06 -15.86
N PRO A 318 -26.77 4.09 -16.73
CA PRO A 318 -26.03 2.89 -16.34
C PRO A 318 -24.58 3.24 -16.02
N LEU A 319 -24.06 2.73 -14.89
CA LEU A 319 -22.67 2.93 -14.46
C LEU A 319 -21.71 2.16 -15.39
N PRO A 320 -20.88 2.84 -16.20
CA PRO A 320 -19.89 2.17 -17.02
C PRO A 320 -18.79 1.58 -16.14
N LEU A 321 -18.40 0.33 -16.38
CA LEU A 321 -17.42 -0.35 -15.53
C LEU A 321 -16.02 0.27 -15.62
N GLU A 322 -15.70 0.95 -16.72
CA GLU A 322 -14.47 1.72 -16.88
C GLU A 322 -14.39 2.93 -15.94
N ALA A 323 -15.52 3.43 -15.43
CA ALA A 323 -15.56 4.47 -14.41
C ALA A 323 -15.25 3.93 -13.00
N VAL A 324 -15.33 2.61 -12.79
CA VAL A 324 -15.06 1.96 -11.50
C VAL A 324 -13.56 1.69 -11.36
N LEU A 325 -12.89 2.48 -10.54
CA LEU A 325 -11.46 2.36 -10.24
C LEU A 325 -11.15 1.12 -9.40
N LEU A 326 -12.05 0.79 -8.47
CA LEU A 326 -11.86 -0.29 -7.51
C LEU A 326 -13.20 -0.86 -7.07
N ALA A 327 -13.37 -2.17 -7.22
CA ALA A 327 -14.41 -2.93 -6.51
C ALA A 327 -13.73 -3.75 -5.41
N GLN A 328 -14.11 -3.54 -4.15
CA GLN A 328 -13.52 -4.24 -3.01
C GLN A 328 -14.56 -4.60 -1.96
N PRO A 329 -14.37 -5.70 -1.19
CA PRO A 329 -15.24 -6.00 -0.06
C PRO A 329 -15.37 -4.79 0.86
N PHE A 330 -16.60 -4.40 1.16
CA PHE A 330 -16.85 -3.42 2.20
C PHE A 330 -16.64 -4.10 3.55
N LEU A 331 -15.57 -3.72 4.26
CA LEU A 331 -15.29 -4.17 5.61
C LEU A 331 -16.01 -3.24 6.58
N ARG A 332 -16.86 -3.80 7.45
CA ARG A 332 -17.66 -3.07 8.42
C ARG A 332 -16.87 -2.63 9.64
#